data_AF-A0A368F8D1-F1
#
_entry.id   AF-A0A368F8D1-F1
#
_cell.length_a   1.000
_cell.length_b   1.000
_cell.length_c   1.000
_cell.angle_alpha   90.00
_cell.angle_beta   90.00
_cell.angle_gamma   90.00
#
_symmetry.space_group_name_H-M   'P 1'
#
loop_
_entity.id
_entity.type
_entity.pdbx_description
1 polymer ?
#
loop_
_entity_poly.entity_id
_entity_poly.type
_entity_poly.pdbx_seq_one_letter_code
_entity_poly.pdbx_strand_id
1 'polypeptide(L)'
;MLNTKVMAANKSGGNITVEVEGAKDGKKQTLECDTLLVCIGRRPYTKDLGLENVSIPLDEKGRVPVNERFQTKVPSIYAIGDCIAGPMLAHKAEDEGL
;
A
#
# COMPACT_ATOMS: atom_id res chain seq x y z
N MET A 1 15.17 -8.53 -14.70
CA MET A 1 15.48 -7.11 -14.96
C MET A 1 15.27 -6.33 -13.68
N LEU A 2 16.18 -5.42 -13.31
CA LEU A 2 16.11 -4.61 -12.08
C LEU A 2 16.33 -3.12 -12.43
N ASN A 3 15.95 -2.21 -11.54
CA ASN A 3 16.02 -0.75 -11.76
C ASN A 3 15.22 -0.28 -12.99
N THR A 4 13.97 -0.70 -13.06
CA THR A 4 13.10 -0.42 -14.21
C THR A 4 11.75 0.07 -13.70
N LYS A 5 11.33 1.23 -14.18
CA LYS A 5 10.04 1.84 -13.86
C LYS A 5 8.99 1.33 -14.84
N VAL A 6 7.86 0.85 -14.31
CA VAL A 6 6.68 0.53 -15.12
C VAL A 6 5.95 1.85 -15.42
N MET A 7 5.71 2.11 -16.70
CA MET A 7 5.05 3.32 -17.18
C MET A 7 3.56 3.07 -17.46
N ALA A 8 3.25 1.97 -18.13
CA ALA A 8 1.90 1.56 -18.43
C ALA A 8 1.80 0.03 -18.61
N ALA A 9 0.61 -0.51 -18.40
CA ALA A 9 0.28 -1.88 -18.76
C ALA A 9 -1.08 -1.88 -19.47
N ASN A 10 -1.12 -2.36 -20.71
CA ASN A 10 -2.30 -2.39 -21.56
C ASN A 10 -2.65 -3.83 -21.91
N LYS A 11 -3.91 -4.22 -21.71
CA LYS A 11 -4.41 -5.54 -22.13
C LYS A 11 -5.16 -5.41 -23.44
N SER A 12 -4.79 -6.23 -24.43
CA SER A 12 -5.49 -6.34 -25.71
C SER A 12 -5.71 -7.81 -26.04
N GLY A 13 -6.97 -8.26 -25.97
CA GLY A 13 -7.30 -9.67 -26.08
C GLY A 13 -6.62 -10.52 -24.99
N GLY A 14 -5.85 -11.52 -25.42
CA GLY A 14 -5.07 -12.42 -24.55
C GLY A 14 -3.66 -11.92 -24.20
N ASN A 15 -3.17 -10.86 -24.86
CA ASN A 15 -1.82 -10.33 -24.65
C ASN A 15 -1.83 -9.09 -23.75
N ILE A 16 -0.80 -8.92 -22.95
CA ILE A 16 -0.56 -7.75 -22.09
C ILE A 16 0.77 -7.12 -22.53
N THR A 17 0.70 -5.84 -22.87
CA THR A 17 1.85 -5.03 -23.25
C THR A 17 2.23 -4.12 -22.09
N VAL A 18 3.45 -4.25 -21.57
CA VAL A 18 3.97 -3.46 -20.45
C VAL A 18 5.07 -2.54 -20.96
N GLU A 19 4.82 -1.24 -20.90
CA GLU A 19 5.79 -0.21 -21.22
C GLU A 19 6.65 0.07 -20.00
N VAL A 20 7.97 -0.01 -20.17
CA VAL A 20 8.91 0.20 -19.07
C VAL A 20 10.09 1.07 -19.48
N GLU A 21 10.66 1.74 -18.48
CA GLU A 21 11.77 2.69 -18.64
C GLU A 21 12.90 2.36 -17.66
N GLY A 22 14.14 2.32 -18.14
CA GLY A 22 15.30 2.15 -17.28
C GLY A 22 15.42 3.33 -16.30
N ALA A 23 15.40 3.05 -15.00
CA ALA A 23 15.30 4.09 -13.96
C ALA A 23 16.53 5.01 -13.89
N LYS A 24 17.66 4.62 -14.52
CA LYS A 24 18.91 5.38 -14.55
C LYS A 24 19.19 6.03 -15.90
N ASP A 25 18.85 5.34 -16.99
CA ASP A 25 19.26 5.72 -18.35
C ASP A 25 18.08 6.13 -19.24
N GLY A 26 16.84 6.04 -18.75
CA GLY A 26 15.64 6.46 -19.48
C GLY A 26 15.32 5.59 -20.70
N LYS A 27 16.01 4.45 -20.87
CA LYS A 27 15.80 3.59 -22.04
C LYS A 27 14.42 2.96 -21.97
N LYS A 28 13.62 3.19 -23.02
CA LYS A 28 12.27 2.65 -23.15
C LYS A 28 12.30 1.31 -23.86
N GLN A 29 11.45 0.41 -23.39
CA GLN A 29 11.23 -0.88 -24.00
C GLN A 29 9.80 -1.36 -23.69
N THR A 30 9.34 -2.32 -24.47
CA THR A 30 8.03 -2.93 -24.33
C THR A 30 8.20 -4.41 -24.04
N LEU A 31 7.52 -4.90 -23.01
CA LEU A 31 7.46 -6.32 -22.65
C LEU A 31 6.08 -6.86 -23.02
N GLU A 32 6.02 -8.06 -23.58
CA GLU A 32 4.77 -8.77 -23.87
C GLU A 32 4.64 -10.00 -22.98
N CYS A 33 3.45 -10.24 -22.43
CA CYS A 33 3.14 -11.42 -21.63
C CYS A 33 1.65 -11.75 -21.63
N ASP A 34 1.31 -13.01 -21.35
CA ASP A 34 -0.08 -13.44 -21.21
C ASP A 34 -0.67 -13.11 -19.83
N THR A 35 0.19 -12.88 -18.84
CA THR A 35 -0.20 -12.62 -17.44
C THR A 35 0.74 -11.64 -16.76
N LEU A 36 0.17 -10.71 -15.99
CA LEU A 36 0.89 -9.70 -15.23
C LEU A 36 0.53 -9.77 -13.74
N LEU A 37 1.54 -10.04 -12.90
CA LEU A 37 1.42 -10.02 -11.44
C LEU A 37 1.87 -8.65 -10.90
N VAL A 38 0.97 -7.95 -10.19
CA VAL A 38 1.24 -6.61 -9.64
C VAL A 38 1.48 -6.70 -8.13
N CYS A 39 2.75 -6.67 -7.72
CA CYS A 39 3.20 -6.78 -6.33
C CYS A 39 4.00 -5.54 -5.88
N ILE A 40 3.42 -4.34 -6.02
CA ILE A 40 4.13 -3.06 -5.78
C ILE A 40 4.04 -2.53 -4.34
N GLY A 41 3.47 -3.31 -3.43
CA GLY A 41 3.24 -2.95 -2.03
C GLY A 41 1.76 -2.93 -1.65
N ARG A 42 1.50 -2.83 -0.34
CA ARG A 42 0.17 -2.75 0.26
C ARG A 42 -0.08 -1.34 0.81
N ARG A 43 -1.35 -1.03 1.07
CA ARG A 43 -1.78 0.22 1.71
C ARG A 43 -2.78 -0.12 2.83
N PRO A 44 -2.87 0.70 3.89
CA PRO A 44 -3.88 0.54 4.92
C PRO A 44 -5.28 0.61 4.31
N TYR A 45 -6.19 -0.23 4.81
CA TYR A 45 -7.59 -0.22 4.39
C TYR A 45 -8.44 0.48 5.46
N THR A 46 -8.68 1.77 5.25
CA THR A 46 -9.41 2.65 6.20
C THR A 46 -10.68 3.23 5.59
N LYS A 47 -11.04 2.80 4.37
CA LYS A 47 -12.23 3.25 3.67
C LYS A 47 -13.49 2.73 4.38
N ASP A 48 -14.52 3.58 4.44
CA ASP A 48 -15.86 3.25 4.94
C ASP A 48 -15.91 2.81 6.43
N LEU A 49 -14.87 3.15 7.22
CA LEU A 49 -14.83 2.94 8.68
C LEU A 49 -15.55 4.03 9.49
N GLY A 50 -15.94 5.15 8.85
CA GLY A 50 -16.59 6.27 9.54
C GLY A 50 -15.66 7.06 10.47
N LEU A 51 -14.35 7.07 10.20
CA LEU A 51 -13.34 7.77 11.00
C LEU A 51 -13.61 9.28 11.08
N GLU A 52 -14.20 9.84 10.03
CA GLU A 52 -14.66 11.21 9.94
C GLU A 52 -15.76 11.53 10.98
N ASN A 53 -16.65 10.58 11.28
CA ASN A 53 -17.73 10.75 12.26
C ASN A 53 -17.21 10.84 13.69
N VAL A 54 -16.04 10.26 13.95
CA VAL A 54 -15.36 10.25 15.25
C VAL A 54 -14.12 11.15 15.28
N SER A 55 -13.91 11.97 14.23
CA SER A 55 -12.82 12.95 14.16
C SER A 55 -11.41 12.34 14.29
N ILE A 56 -11.19 11.15 13.72
CA ILE A 56 -9.86 10.51 13.61
C ILE A 56 -9.27 10.83 12.24
N PRO A 57 -8.26 11.73 12.15
CA PRO A 57 -7.60 12.01 10.88
C PRO A 57 -6.65 10.86 10.50
N LEU A 58 -6.45 10.65 9.20
CA LEU A 58 -5.42 9.76 8.66
C LEU A 58 -4.14 10.54 8.37
N ASP A 59 -3.00 9.85 8.35
CA ASP A 59 -1.73 10.43 7.88
C ASP A 59 -1.63 10.48 6.34
N GLU A 60 -0.53 11.03 5.82
CA GLU A 60 -0.28 11.15 4.36
C GLU A 60 -0.24 9.80 3.62
N LYS A 61 -0.06 8.69 4.35
CA LYS A 61 -0.06 7.32 3.80
C LYS A 61 -1.40 6.60 4.03
N GLY A 62 -2.41 7.28 4.56
CA GLY A 62 -3.74 6.73 4.83
C GLY A 62 -3.84 5.87 6.10
N ARG A 63 -2.84 5.95 6.99
CA ARG A 63 -2.77 5.16 8.24
C ARG A 63 -3.46 5.90 9.38
N VAL A 64 -3.92 5.15 10.38
CA VAL A 64 -4.48 5.69 11.62
C VAL A 64 -3.33 6.08 12.55
N PRO A 65 -3.18 7.37 12.92
CA PRO A 65 -2.16 7.78 13.89
C PRO A 65 -2.50 7.27 15.29
N VAL A 66 -1.50 6.71 15.96
CA VAL A 66 -1.61 6.21 17.32
C VAL A 66 -0.43 6.65 18.17
N ASN A 67 -0.61 6.66 19.49
CA ASN A 67 0.48 6.85 20.45
C ASN A 67 1.17 5.51 20.78
N GLU A 68 2.11 5.53 21.74
CA GLU A 68 2.86 4.34 22.20
C GLU A 68 2.00 3.23 22.80
N ARG A 69 0.73 3.51 23.11
CA ARG A 69 -0.26 2.55 23.63
C ARG A 69 -1.28 2.15 22.57
N PHE A 70 -0.98 2.38 21.29
CA PHE A 70 -1.86 2.09 20.16
C PHE A 70 -3.20 2.85 20.19
N GLN A 71 -3.28 3.90 20.99
CA GLN A 71 -4.48 4.69 21.16
C GLN A 71 -4.56 5.80 20.11
N THR A 72 -5.74 5.97 19.51
CA THR A 72 -6.00 7.06 18.57
C THR A 72 -6.21 8.39 19.30
N LYS A 73 -6.56 9.45 18.55
CA LYS A 73 -6.98 10.74 19.13
C LYS A 73 -8.23 10.61 20.01
N VAL A 74 -9.07 9.60 19.77
CA VAL A 74 -10.26 9.31 20.59
C VAL A 74 -9.88 8.28 21.65
N PRO A 75 -9.95 8.60 22.96
CA PRO A 75 -9.40 7.72 24.00
C PRO A 75 -9.99 6.30 24.07
N SER A 76 -11.22 6.11 23.59
CA SER A 76 -11.88 4.80 23.56
C SER A 76 -11.60 3.98 22.29
N ILE A 77 -10.85 4.53 21.33
CA ILE A 77 -10.59 3.89 20.03
C ILE A 77 -9.08 3.66 19.89
N TYR A 78 -8.73 2.43 19.56
CA TYR A 78 -7.36 1.94 19.37
C TYR A 78 -7.21 1.39 17.94
N ALA A 79 -5.97 1.34 17.43
CA ALA A 79 -5.68 0.78 16.11
C ALA A 79 -4.31 0.08 16.13
N ILE A 80 -4.21 -1.07 15.45
CA ILE A 80 -3.03 -1.93 15.40
C ILE A 80 -2.84 -2.53 14.01
N GLY A 81 -1.68 -3.11 13.75
CA GLY A 81 -1.32 -3.84 12.55
C GLY A 81 -1.15 -2.96 11.32
N ASP A 82 -1.51 -3.52 10.16
CA ASP A 82 -1.30 -2.91 8.84
C ASP A 82 -1.95 -1.52 8.67
N CYS A 83 -2.89 -1.13 9.54
CA CYS A 83 -3.55 0.17 9.46
C CYS A 83 -2.80 1.30 10.20
N ILE A 84 -1.76 1.00 10.97
CA ILE A 84 -0.93 1.98 11.68
C ILE A 84 0.49 2.06 11.13
N ALA A 85 1.33 2.91 11.72
CA ALA A 85 2.73 3.03 11.34
C ALA A 85 3.55 1.85 11.87
N GLY A 86 4.15 1.07 10.97
CA GLY A 86 5.00 -0.06 11.35
C GLY A 86 5.22 -1.03 10.18
N PRO A 87 5.97 -2.11 10.42
CA PRO A 87 6.05 -3.23 9.49
C PRO A 87 4.70 -3.94 9.34
N MET A 88 4.26 -4.15 8.09
CA MET A 88 3.00 -4.84 7.76
C MET A 88 3.18 -6.37 7.79
N LEU A 89 3.30 -6.92 9.00
CA LEU A 89 3.59 -8.34 9.25
C LEU A 89 2.57 -8.92 10.25
N ALA A 90 2.13 -10.15 10.02
CA ALA A 90 1.12 -10.81 10.85
C ALA A 90 1.52 -10.86 12.34
N HIS A 91 2.73 -11.36 12.66
CA HIS A 91 3.23 -11.41 14.03
C HIS A 91 3.38 -10.03 14.69
N LYS A 92 3.58 -8.97 13.90
CA LYS A 92 3.63 -7.61 14.43
C LYS A 92 2.25 -7.11 14.81
N ALA A 93 1.23 -7.38 13.99
CA ALA A 93 -0.15 -7.10 14.34
C ALA A 93 -0.61 -7.91 15.57
N GLU A 94 -0.14 -9.15 15.72
CA GLU A 94 -0.39 -9.97 16.91
C GLU A 94 0.27 -9.37 18.17
N ASP A 95 1.57 -9.04 18.11
CA ASP A 95 2.29 -8.41 19.22
C ASP A 95 1.64 -7.11 19.71
N GLU A 96 1.15 -6.27 18.78
CA GLU A 96 0.50 -4.99 19.10
C GLU A 96 -0.90 -5.18 19.71
N GLY A 97 -1.52 -6.34 19.48
CA GLY A 97 -2.85 -6.69 20.00
C GLY A 97 -2.84 -7.37 21.38
N LEU A 98 -1.67 -7.74 21.89
CA LEU A 98 -1.47 -8.38 23.19
C LEU A 98 -1.13 -7.36 24.29
#